data_AF-A0A964NI29-F1
#
_entry.id   AF-A0A964NI29-F1
#
_cell.length_a   1.000
_cell.length_b   1.000
_cell.length_c   1.000
_cell.angle_alpha   90.00
_cell.angle_beta   90.00
_cell.angle_gamma   90.00
#
_symmetry.space_group_name_H-M   'P 1'
#
loop_
_entity.id
_entity.type
_entity.pdbx_description
1 polymer ?
#
loop_
_entity_poly.entity_id
_entity_poly.type
_entity_poly.pdbx_seq_one_letter_code
_entity_poly.pdbx_strand_id
1 'polypeptide(L)'
;MRMSRVTATLFRVLALTACGGQEGESESGGTMTEADASGGEGGHASGGEGGHASGGEGGHGPAPECSAVLEACPDEATPPQPGQRCAPALSCDYTRPDTGNLWHFTCGDGVVVFEEECPDPAPGGSCGVPPLAQYCERPDLQPTPQAVVDFGPAGGRSFRPFADGDSVTAQVGGQGTPMLAWRLSIVGTDDVGCVAYTTRVRLASGGPALESSGQVQLHCGGSATIYTVLDPAVCSGALLSIEVGIEGKGEARSHALDVSAACLFDR
;
A
#
# COMPACT_ATOMS: atom_id res chain seq x y z
N MET A 1 9.55 -7.28 58.02
CA MET A 1 9.94 -6.32 56.97
C MET A 1 11.03 -6.97 56.10
N ARG A 2 10.66 -7.53 54.94
CA ARG A 2 11.61 -8.08 53.96
C ARG A 2 11.52 -7.21 52.71
N MET A 3 12.59 -6.50 52.39
CA MET A 3 12.75 -5.74 51.15
C MET A 3 13.15 -6.71 50.03
N SER A 4 12.28 -6.91 49.04
CA SER A 4 12.65 -7.55 47.79
C SER A 4 13.26 -6.50 46.86
N ARG A 5 14.53 -6.73 46.49
CA ARG A 5 15.23 -6.01 45.42
C ARG A 5 14.69 -6.49 44.08
N VAL A 6 14.21 -5.56 43.25
CA VAL A 6 13.88 -5.82 41.84
C VAL A 6 15.13 -5.56 41.02
N THR A 7 15.66 -6.62 40.41
CA THR A 7 16.80 -6.59 39.49
C THR A 7 16.29 -6.22 38.11
N ALA A 8 16.69 -5.06 37.59
CA ALA A 8 16.39 -4.64 36.23
C ALA A 8 17.34 -5.37 35.25
N THR A 9 16.79 -6.22 34.39
CA THR A 9 17.54 -6.89 33.32
C THR A 9 17.62 -5.96 32.11
N LEU A 10 18.83 -5.48 31.82
CA LEU A 10 19.15 -4.65 30.67
C LEU A 10 19.33 -5.56 29.44
N PHE A 11 18.38 -5.54 28.49
CA PHE A 11 18.55 -6.20 27.19
C PHE A 11 19.25 -5.24 26.21
N ARG A 12 20.53 -5.50 25.93
CA ARG A 12 21.25 -4.93 24.79
C ARG A 12 20.97 -5.80 23.57
N VAL A 13 20.28 -5.25 22.57
CA VAL A 13 20.23 -5.83 21.21
C VAL A 13 21.49 -5.38 20.48
N LEU A 14 22.41 -6.32 20.28
CA LEU A 14 23.56 -6.18 19.39
C LEU A 14 23.09 -6.45 17.96
N ALA A 15 23.21 -5.45 17.09
CA ALA A 15 23.03 -5.59 15.65
C ALA A 15 24.12 -6.50 15.07
N LEU A 16 23.70 -7.57 14.41
CA LEU A 16 24.55 -8.43 13.59
C LEU A 16 24.65 -7.80 12.20
N THR A 17 25.84 -7.29 11.87
CA THR A 17 26.23 -6.89 10.52
C THR A 17 27.09 -8.00 9.92
N ALA A 18 26.60 -8.65 8.86
CA ALA A 18 27.32 -9.53 7.93
C ALA A 18 26.46 -9.57 6.65
N CYS A 19 26.95 -9.63 5.41
CA CYS A 19 28.29 -9.76 4.83
C CYS A 19 28.18 -9.48 3.31
N GLY A 20 29.28 -9.10 2.68
CA GLY A 20 29.52 -9.23 1.23
C GLY A 20 29.25 -7.95 0.43
N GLY A 21 30.13 -7.47 -0.44
CA GLY A 21 31.40 -7.97 -0.97
C GLY A 21 31.65 -7.14 -2.22
N GLN A 22 32.72 -6.33 -2.22
CA GLN A 22 32.99 -5.40 -3.32
C GLN A 22 34.50 -5.36 -3.57
N GLU A 23 34.95 -6.13 -4.56
CA GLU A 23 36.24 -5.96 -5.21
C GLU A 23 36.04 -6.20 -6.71
N GLY A 24 36.36 -5.19 -7.51
CA GLY A 24 36.14 -5.17 -8.95
C GLY A 24 36.54 -3.81 -9.52
N GLU A 25 37.85 -3.54 -9.49
CA GLU A 25 38.50 -2.44 -10.19
C GLU A 25 38.24 -2.51 -11.71
N SER A 26 37.86 -1.37 -12.30
CA SER A 26 38.26 -1.04 -13.67
C SER A 26 38.32 0.48 -13.84
N GLU A 27 39.57 0.95 -13.93
CA GLU A 27 39.95 2.28 -14.39
C GLU A 27 39.66 2.49 -15.88
N SER A 28 39.15 3.67 -16.21
CA SER A 28 39.56 4.54 -17.33
C SER A 28 38.51 5.65 -17.41
N GLY A 29 38.86 6.91 -17.15
CA GLY A 29 39.75 7.73 -17.97
C GLY A 29 38.88 8.66 -18.82
N GLY A 30 38.63 9.90 -18.35
CA GLY A 30 37.79 10.86 -19.06
C GLY A 30 38.00 12.29 -18.52
N THR A 31 38.53 13.13 -19.38
CA THR A 31 39.15 14.44 -19.16
C THR A 31 38.21 15.57 -18.75
N MET A 32 38.75 16.46 -17.92
CA MET A 32 38.23 17.79 -17.58
C MET A 32 38.00 18.66 -18.83
N THR A 33 36.91 19.42 -18.83
CA THR A 33 36.84 20.71 -19.52
C THR A 33 36.04 21.68 -18.66
N GLU A 34 36.76 22.66 -18.10
CA GLU A 34 36.22 23.91 -17.56
C GLU A 34 35.57 24.71 -18.70
N ALA A 35 34.38 25.24 -18.44
CA ALA A 35 33.86 26.38 -19.16
C ALA A 35 33.11 27.28 -18.17
N ASP A 36 33.82 28.33 -17.75
CA ASP A 36 33.25 29.57 -17.24
C ASP A 36 32.21 30.14 -18.21
N ALA A 37 31.04 30.49 -17.69
CA ALA A 37 30.24 31.57 -18.26
C ALA A 37 29.41 32.24 -17.15
N SER A 38 29.82 33.46 -16.91
CA SER A 38 29.30 34.48 -16.02
C SER A 38 27.99 35.10 -16.51
N GLY A 39 27.23 35.65 -15.56
CA GLY A 39 26.47 36.89 -15.76
C GLY A 39 24.97 36.77 -16.00
N GLY A 40 24.17 37.31 -15.08
CA GLY A 40 22.74 37.51 -15.29
C GLY A 40 21.98 37.96 -14.05
N GLU A 41 22.28 39.15 -13.53
CA GLU A 41 21.41 39.87 -12.59
C GLU A 41 20.18 40.44 -13.31
N GLY A 42 19.01 40.33 -12.66
CA GLY A 42 17.72 40.93 -13.02
C GLY A 42 16.61 40.03 -12.48
N GLY A 43 15.83 40.34 -11.45
CA GLY A 43 15.25 41.63 -11.06
C GLY A 43 13.80 41.66 -11.54
N HIS A 44 12.84 41.57 -10.59
CA HIS A 44 11.36 41.70 -10.65
C HIS A 44 10.66 40.44 -10.13
N ALA A 45 9.50 40.47 -9.50
CA ALA A 45 8.76 41.43 -8.69
C ALA A 45 7.58 40.60 -8.11
N SER A 46 7.18 40.92 -6.88
CA SER A 46 5.80 40.89 -6.35
C SER A 46 4.80 39.83 -6.82
N GLY A 47 4.30 39.07 -5.84
CA GLY A 47 2.86 38.88 -5.60
C GLY A 47 2.09 37.98 -6.57
N GLY A 48 1.79 36.76 -6.13
CA GLY A 48 0.84 35.87 -6.79
C GLY A 48 0.03 35.13 -5.75
N GLU A 49 -1.28 35.38 -5.77
CA GLU A 49 -2.33 34.87 -4.89
C GLU A 49 -2.29 33.36 -4.66
N GLY A 50 -2.64 32.98 -3.42
CA GLY A 50 -2.96 31.60 -3.07
C GLY A 50 -4.20 31.13 -3.82
N GLY A 51 -3.98 30.39 -4.90
CA GLY A 51 -5.02 29.59 -5.53
C GLY A 51 -5.29 28.35 -4.70
N HIS A 52 -6.37 28.37 -3.91
CA HIS A 52 -7.03 27.14 -3.48
C HIS A 52 -7.49 26.39 -4.74
N ALA A 53 -6.80 25.30 -5.07
CA ALA A 53 -7.27 24.32 -6.04
C ALA A 53 -8.56 23.71 -5.49
N SER A 54 -9.67 24.32 -5.87
CA SER A 54 -11.00 23.80 -5.62
C SER A 54 -11.12 22.55 -6.48
N GLY A 55 -11.36 21.41 -5.82
CA GLY A 55 -11.55 20.12 -6.48
C GLY A 55 -12.57 20.25 -7.60
N GLY A 56 -12.09 20.24 -8.85
CA GLY A 56 -12.95 20.13 -9.99
C GLY A 56 -13.60 18.76 -9.95
N GLU A 57 -14.92 18.71 -9.79
CA GLU A 57 -15.75 17.58 -10.17
C GLU A 57 -15.60 17.38 -11.69
N GLY A 58 -14.44 16.84 -12.10
CA GLY A 58 -14.29 16.28 -13.42
C GLY A 58 -15.29 15.14 -13.49
N GLY A 59 -16.35 15.31 -14.26
CA GLY A 59 -17.28 14.24 -14.57
C GLY A 59 -16.51 13.12 -15.22
N HIS A 60 -16.15 12.10 -14.45
CA HIS A 60 -15.52 10.90 -14.96
C HIS A 60 -16.55 10.25 -15.88
N GLY A 61 -16.21 10.10 -17.16
CA GLY A 61 -17.01 9.30 -18.08
C GLY A 61 -17.23 7.89 -17.50
N PRO A 62 -18.21 7.12 -18.01
CA PRO A 62 -18.43 5.77 -17.52
C PRO A 62 -17.10 5.01 -17.56
N ALA A 63 -16.66 4.54 -16.39
CA ALA A 63 -15.40 3.82 -16.27
C ALA A 63 -15.42 2.64 -17.26
N PRO A 64 -14.31 2.34 -17.96
CA PRO A 64 -14.23 1.17 -18.82
C PRO A 64 -14.67 -0.07 -18.03
N GLU A 65 -15.43 -0.95 -18.68
CA GLU A 65 -15.96 -2.16 -18.06
C GLU A 65 -14.82 -3.15 -17.78
N CYS A 66 -14.26 -3.03 -16.58
CA CYS A 66 -13.22 -3.90 -16.07
C CYS A 66 -13.64 -5.37 -16.08
N SER A 67 -12.94 -6.16 -16.91
CA SER A 67 -12.93 -7.63 -17.02
C SER A 67 -14.30 -8.33 -17.14
N ALA A 68 -14.33 -9.43 -17.90
CA ALA A 68 -15.52 -10.27 -18.00
C ALA A 68 -15.93 -10.78 -16.61
N VAL A 69 -17.24 -10.75 -16.34
CA VAL A 69 -17.81 -11.37 -15.15
C VAL A 69 -17.44 -12.86 -15.18
N LEU A 70 -16.82 -13.37 -14.12
CA LEU A 70 -16.55 -14.79 -13.99
C LEU A 70 -17.87 -15.57 -13.88
N GLU A 71 -18.21 -16.31 -14.94
CA GLU A 71 -19.40 -17.17 -14.94
C GLU A 71 -19.11 -18.60 -14.50
N ALA A 72 -17.83 -19.00 -14.43
CA ALA A 72 -17.38 -20.32 -14.03
C ALA A 72 -16.01 -20.24 -13.32
N CYS A 73 -15.63 -21.31 -12.60
CA CYS A 73 -14.33 -21.41 -11.94
C CYS A 73 -13.22 -21.46 -12.98
N PRO A 74 -12.27 -20.50 -12.97
CA PRO A 74 -11.06 -20.59 -13.77
C PRO A 74 -10.24 -21.85 -13.50
N ASP A 75 -9.32 -22.18 -14.39
CA ASP A 75 -8.35 -23.24 -14.14
C ASP A 75 -7.35 -22.87 -13.02
N GLU A 76 -6.69 -23.88 -12.43
CA GLU A 76 -5.72 -23.67 -11.34
C GLU A 76 -4.49 -22.87 -11.75
N ALA A 77 -4.19 -22.76 -13.05
CA ALA A 77 -3.08 -21.94 -13.53
C ALA A 77 -3.44 -20.45 -13.56
N THR A 78 -4.73 -20.12 -13.55
CA THR A 78 -5.27 -18.76 -13.57
C THR A 78 -6.39 -18.58 -12.54
N PRO A 79 -6.12 -18.79 -11.24
CA PRO A 79 -7.14 -18.71 -10.22
C PRO A 79 -7.80 -17.32 -10.22
N PRO A 80 -9.08 -17.23 -9.81
CA PRO A 80 -9.80 -15.97 -9.75
C PRO A 80 -9.12 -15.02 -8.78
N GLN A 81 -9.25 -13.72 -9.02
CA GLN A 81 -8.55 -12.67 -8.24
C GLN A 81 -9.53 -11.96 -7.29
N PRO A 82 -9.11 -11.43 -6.12
CA PRO A 82 -10.04 -10.76 -5.21
C PRO A 82 -10.53 -9.46 -5.80
N GLY A 83 -11.82 -9.20 -5.61
CA GLY A 83 -12.48 -8.06 -6.21
C GLY A 83 -12.82 -8.24 -7.69
N GLN A 84 -12.38 -9.34 -8.35
CA GLN A 84 -12.82 -9.66 -9.71
C GLN A 84 -14.34 -9.84 -9.73
N ARG A 85 -15.02 -9.35 -10.77
CA ARG A 85 -16.46 -9.54 -10.90
C ARG A 85 -16.78 -11.01 -11.12
N CYS A 86 -17.85 -11.49 -10.51
CA CYS A 86 -18.28 -12.88 -10.62
C CYS A 86 -19.80 -13.01 -10.64
N ALA A 87 -20.28 -14.11 -11.21
CA ALA A 87 -21.68 -14.48 -11.16
C ALA A 87 -22.06 -14.86 -9.72
N PRO A 88 -23.28 -14.51 -9.28
CA PRO A 88 -23.77 -14.91 -7.96
C PRO A 88 -23.64 -16.43 -7.76
N ALA A 89 -23.31 -16.83 -6.52
CA ALA A 89 -23.15 -18.23 -6.12
C ALA A 89 -21.97 -18.99 -6.78
N LEU A 90 -21.07 -18.31 -7.51
CA LEU A 90 -19.81 -18.92 -7.90
C LEU A 90 -19.00 -19.24 -6.64
N SER A 91 -18.58 -20.49 -6.51
CA SER A 91 -17.77 -20.99 -5.39
C SER A 91 -16.78 -22.01 -5.93
N CYS A 92 -15.50 -21.83 -5.61
CA CYS A 92 -14.41 -22.58 -6.22
C CYS A 92 -13.36 -22.90 -5.17
N ASP A 93 -12.80 -24.10 -5.23
CA ASP A 93 -11.71 -24.55 -4.39
C ASP A 93 -10.44 -24.71 -5.23
N TYR A 94 -9.31 -24.18 -4.74
CA TYR A 94 -8.02 -24.30 -5.41
C TYR A 94 -6.97 -24.84 -4.43
N THR A 95 -6.11 -25.73 -4.91
CA THR A 95 -4.97 -26.21 -4.12
C THR A 95 -3.72 -25.46 -4.54
N ARG A 96 -3.03 -24.84 -3.58
CA ARG A 96 -1.78 -24.15 -3.85
C ARG A 96 -0.68 -25.18 -4.18
N PRO A 97 0.00 -25.12 -5.34
CA PRO A 97 0.93 -26.18 -5.75
C PRO A 97 2.22 -26.25 -4.92
N ASP A 98 2.63 -25.15 -4.28
CA ASP A 98 3.82 -25.05 -3.44
C ASP A 98 3.57 -25.45 -1.98
N THR A 99 2.40 -25.15 -1.41
CA THR A 99 2.10 -25.44 0.01
C THR A 99 1.11 -26.59 0.21
N GLY A 100 0.32 -26.96 -0.79
CA GLY A 100 -0.79 -27.90 -0.66
C GLY A 100 -2.00 -27.34 0.11
N ASN A 101 -2.01 -26.04 0.44
CA ASN A 101 -3.15 -25.42 1.14
C ASN A 101 -4.35 -25.32 0.19
N LEU A 102 -5.55 -25.59 0.72
CA LEU A 102 -6.81 -25.40 0.03
C LEU A 102 -7.30 -23.98 0.25
N TRP A 103 -7.71 -23.30 -0.81
CA TRP A 103 -8.37 -21.99 -0.73
C TRP A 103 -9.76 -22.04 -1.29
N HIS A 104 -10.67 -21.41 -0.56
CA HIS A 104 -12.06 -21.29 -0.93
C HIS A 104 -12.35 -19.87 -1.42
N PHE A 105 -12.95 -19.80 -2.60
CA PHE A 105 -13.37 -18.56 -3.23
C PHE A 105 -14.89 -18.55 -3.28
N THR A 106 -15.50 -17.43 -2.94
CA THR A 106 -16.94 -17.23 -3.08
C THR A 106 -17.23 -15.91 -3.77
N CYS A 107 -18.30 -15.88 -4.56
CA CYS A 107 -18.82 -14.63 -5.09
C CYS A 107 -19.73 -13.95 -4.07
N GLY A 108 -19.18 -12.98 -3.34
CA GLY A 108 -19.92 -12.14 -2.40
C GLY A 108 -20.20 -10.77 -3.00
N ASP A 109 -21.46 -10.35 -3.00
CA ASP A 109 -21.86 -9.01 -3.48
C ASP A 109 -21.37 -8.69 -4.92
N GLY A 110 -21.28 -9.72 -5.77
CA GLY A 110 -20.86 -9.61 -7.18
C GLY A 110 -19.35 -9.56 -7.42
N VAL A 111 -18.54 -9.75 -6.36
CA VAL A 111 -17.09 -9.81 -6.45
C VAL A 111 -16.52 -11.03 -5.75
N VAL A 112 -15.36 -11.50 -6.22
CA VAL A 112 -14.67 -12.65 -5.61
C VAL A 112 -14.14 -12.25 -4.24
N VAL A 113 -14.53 -13.01 -3.22
CA VAL A 113 -14.07 -12.92 -1.83
C VAL A 113 -13.30 -14.19 -1.49
N PHE A 114 -12.25 -14.05 -0.69
CA PHE A 114 -11.33 -15.11 -0.33
C PHE A 114 -11.57 -15.50 1.12
N GLU A 115 -11.76 -16.79 1.35
CA GLU A 115 -11.70 -17.37 2.67
C GLU A 115 -10.59 -18.43 2.64
N GLU A 116 -9.47 -18.14 3.28
CA GLU A 116 -8.44 -19.15 3.47
C GLU A 116 -8.88 -20.07 4.60
N GLU A 117 -9.18 -21.33 4.27
CA GLU A 117 -9.34 -22.37 5.27
C GLU A 117 -7.96 -22.70 5.82
N CYS A 118 -7.64 -22.15 6.98
CA CYS A 118 -6.39 -22.43 7.66
C CYS A 118 -6.54 -23.77 8.38
N PRO A 119 -5.88 -24.86 7.94
CA PRO A 119 -5.85 -26.07 8.74
C PRO A 119 -5.22 -25.72 10.10
N ASP A 120 -5.87 -26.15 11.18
CA ASP A 120 -5.57 -25.94 12.61
C ASP A 120 -4.36 -25.05 12.96
N PRO A 121 -4.54 -24.02 13.84
CA PRO A 121 -3.59 -22.94 14.01
C PRO A 121 -2.18 -23.46 14.33
N ALA A 122 -1.28 -23.35 13.35
CA ALA A 122 0.13 -23.53 13.60
C ALA A 122 0.54 -22.60 14.77
N PRO A 123 1.28 -23.09 15.77
CA PRO A 123 1.72 -22.27 16.89
C PRO A 123 2.57 -21.11 16.36
N GLY A 124 1.98 -19.92 16.31
CA GLY A 124 2.55 -18.76 15.61
C GLY A 124 1.54 -17.93 14.83
N GLY A 125 0.35 -18.47 14.54
CA GLY A 125 -0.87 -17.67 14.34
C GLY A 125 -0.88 -16.68 13.17
N SER A 126 -0.43 -17.08 11.99
CA SER A 126 -1.05 -16.56 10.76
C SER A 126 -1.16 -17.69 9.76
N CYS A 127 -2.30 -17.73 9.08
CA CYS A 127 -2.40 -18.43 7.80
C CYS A 127 -1.35 -17.79 6.87
N GLY A 128 -0.80 -18.56 5.94
CA GLY A 128 0.20 -18.03 5.01
C GLY A 128 -0.33 -16.74 4.39
N VAL A 129 0.55 -15.81 4.04
CA VAL A 129 0.06 -14.64 3.30
C VAL A 129 -0.64 -15.19 2.05
N PRO A 130 -1.91 -14.83 1.78
CA PRO A 130 -2.57 -15.22 0.54
C PRO A 130 -1.63 -14.87 -0.62
N PRO A 131 -1.67 -15.59 -1.73
CA PRO A 131 -0.60 -15.55 -2.76
C PRO A 131 -0.53 -14.21 -3.47
N LEU A 132 -1.30 -13.22 -3.05
CA LEU A 132 -1.44 -11.91 -3.62
C LEU A 132 -0.54 -10.88 -2.92
N ALA A 133 0.16 -11.31 -1.87
CA ALA A 133 1.51 -10.79 -1.65
C ALA A 133 2.53 -11.55 -2.51
N GLN A 134 2.13 -12.03 -3.71
CA GLN A 134 3.09 -12.17 -4.79
C GLN A 134 3.70 -10.79 -5.00
N TYR A 135 4.86 -10.61 -4.38
CA TYR A 135 5.86 -9.66 -4.83
C TYR A 135 5.95 -9.84 -6.34
N CYS A 136 5.33 -8.94 -7.08
CA CYS A 136 5.37 -9.06 -8.51
C CYS A 136 6.76 -8.61 -8.99
N GLU A 137 7.40 -9.42 -9.82
CA GLU A 137 8.85 -9.31 -10.04
C GLU A 137 9.26 -8.02 -10.75
N ARG A 138 8.34 -7.40 -11.52
CA ARG A 138 8.59 -6.14 -12.25
C ARG A 138 7.30 -5.30 -12.37
N PRO A 139 7.29 -4.05 -11.86
CA PRO A 139 6.18 -3.14 -12.06
C PRO A 139 6.10 -2.68 -13.52
N ASP A 140 4.88 -2.54 -14.01
CA ASP A 140 4.60 -1.82 -15.26
C ASP A 140 4.79 -0.32 -15.02
N LEU A 141 5.71 0.27 -15.78
CA LEU A 141 6.02 1.70 -15.73
C LEU A 141 5.42 2.46 -16.93
N GLN A 142 4.67 1.79 -17.80
CA GLN A 142 4.08 2.45 -18.94
C GLN A 142 3.02 3.46 -18.49
N PRO A 143 3.10 4.71 -18.95
CA PRO A 143 2.09 5.70 -18.59
C PRO A 143 0.72 5.31 -19.11
N THR A 144 -0.31 5.42 -18.27
CA THR A 144 -1.70 5.22 -18.71
C THR A 144 -2.50 6.49 -18.43
N PRO A 145 -2.65 7.38 -19.42
CA PRO A 145 -3.19 8.74 -19.20
C PRO A 145 -4.63 8.81 -18.66
N GLN A 146 -5.36 7.68 -18.66
CA GLN A 146 -6.75 7.58 -18.22
C GLN A 146 -6.89 6.83 -16.89
N ALA A 147 -5.78 6.34 -16.32
CA ALA A 147 -5.82 5.67 -15.03
C ALA A 147 -6.12 6.69 -13.93
N VAL A 148 -7.07 6.36 -13.06
CA VAL A 148 -7.37 7.11 -11.86
C VAL A 148 -6.99 6.25 -10.67
N VAL A 149 -6.11 6.78 -9.84
CA VAL A 149 -5.67 6.14 -8.60
C VAL A 149 -6.61 6.60 -7.50
N ASP A 150 -7.11 5.65 -6.73
CA ASP A 150 -7.91 5.91 -5.54
C ASP A 150 -7.40 5.06 -4.37
N PHE A 151 -7.62 5.54 -3.15
CA PHE A 151 -7.36 4.74 -1.96
C PHE A 151 -8.42 4.97 -0.89
N GLY A 152 -8.63 3.96 -0.06
CA GLY A 152 -9.77 3.88 0.85
C GLY A 152 -9.53 3.01 2.08
N PRO A 153 -10.52 2.89 2.97
CA PRO A 153 -10.41 2.07 4.16
C PRO A 153 -10.22 0.59 3.78
N ALA A 154 -9.39 -0.12 4.55
CA ALA A 154 -9.26 -1.58 4.39
C ALA A 154 -10.51 -2.34 4.85
N GLY A 155 -11.29 -1.75 5.75
CA GLY A 155 -12.54 -2.32 6.24
C GLY A 155 -13.70 -2.10 5.27
N GLY A 156 -14.47 -3.17 4.99
CA GLY A 156 -15.67 -3.12 4.16
C GLY A 156 -15.62 -4.09 2.98
N ARG A 157 -16.80 -4.48 2.50
CA ARG A 157 -16.93 -5.42 1.37
C ARG A 157 -16.65 -4.75 0.03
N SER A 158 -17.21 -3.56 -0.17
CA SER A 158 -16.97 -2.73 -1.35
C SER A 158 -15.84 -1.73 -1.11
N PHE A 159 -15.07 -1.46 -2.16
CA PHE A 159 -14.12 -0.35 -2.16
C PHE A 159 -14.87 0.97 -2.23
N ARG A 160 -14.41 1.97 -1.47
CA ARG A 160 -14.77 3.38 -1.63
C ARG A 160 -13.52 4.22 -1.36
N PRO A 161 -13.33 5.35 -2.06
CA PRO A 161 -12.28 6.30 -1.69
C PRO A 161 -12.48 6.84 -0.27
N PHE A 162 -11.39 7.28 0.35
CA PHE A 162 -11.47 8.08 1.57
C PHE A 162 -12.17 9.42 1.30
N ALA A 163 -12.96 9.85 2.28
CA ALA A 163 -13.52 11.20 2.36
C ALA A 163 -12.85 11.96 3.51
N ASP A 164 -12.82 13.29 3.43
CA ASP A 164 -12.29 14.12 4.50
C ASP A 164 -13.03 13.85 5.83
N GLY A 165 -12.25 13.66 6.90
CA GLY A 165 -12.78 13.32 8.22
C GLY A 165 -13.10 11.83 8.42
N ASP A 166 -12.85 10.98 7.43
CA ASP A 166 -12.87 9.53 7.64
C ASP A 166 -11.91 9.12 8.76
N SER A 167 -12.33 8.15 9.57
CA SER A 167 -11.48 7.55 10.58
C SER A 167 -10.81 6.30 10.05
N VAL A 168 -9.51 6.15 10.32
CA VAL A 168 -8.77 4.91 10.11
C VAL A 168 -8.44 4.30 11.46
N THR A 169 -8.46 2.98 11.56
CA THR A 169 -8.02 2.28 12.77
C THR A 169 -6.61 1.77 12.56
N ALA A 170 -5.67 2.25 13.38
CA ALA A 170 -4.34 1.67 13.43
C ALA A 170 -4.41 0.27 14.03
N GLN A 171 -3.72 -0.69 13.41
CA GLN A 171 -3.62 -2.07 13.86
C GLN A 171 -2.21 -2.33 14.39
N VAL A 172 -2.07 -3.33 15.25
CA VAL A 172 -0.75 -3.78 15.72
C VAL A 172 -0.34 -4.98 14.89
N GLY A 173 0.71 -4.83 14.07
CA GLY A 173 1.27 -5.93 13.28
C GLY A 173 1.91 -7.00 14.16
N GLY A 174 2.24 -8.16 13.58
CA GLY A 174 2.79 -9.31 14.32
C GLY A 174 4.10 -9.04 15.09
N GLN A 175 4.84 -8.00 14.72
CA GLN A 175 6.06 -7.56 15.42
C GLN A 175 5.79 -6.54 16.54
N GLY A 176 4.52 -6.22 16.82
CA GLY A 176 4.15 -5.19 17.79
C GLY A 176 4.36 -3.77 17.26
N THR A 177 4.33 -3.55 15.96
CA THR A 177 4.48 -2.20 15.38
C THR A 177 3.11 -1.69 14.93
N PRO A 178 2.74 -0.43 15.22
CA PRO A 178 1.50 0.14 14.71
C PRO A 178 1.56 0.25 13.18
N MET A 179 0.45 -0.07 12.52
CA MET A 179 0.32 -0.07 11.07
C MET A 179 -1.06 0.47 10.68
N LEU A 180 -1.15 1.15 9.55
CA LEU A 180 -2.41 1.48 8.88
C LEU A 180 -2.68 0.47 7.79
N ALA A 181 -3.87 -0.11 7.79
CA ALA A 181 -4.39 -0.88 6.68
C ALA A 181 -5.32 -0.02 5.84
N TRP A 182 -5.07 0.05 4.54
CA TRP A 182 -5.90 0.77 3.57
C TRP A 182 -5.94 -0.01 2.25
N ARG A 183 -6.88 0.29 1.36
CA ARG A 183 -7.00 -0.33 0.04
C ARG A 183 -6.57 0.63 -1.04
N LEU A 184 -5.80 0.16 -2.01
CA LEU A 184 -5.42 0.87 -3.23
C LEU A 184 -6.26 0.36 -4.40
N SER A 185 -6.81 1.23 -5.22
CA SER A 185 -7.53 0.88 -6.44
C SER A 185 -7.03 1.72 -7.62
N ILE A 186 -7.09 1.14 -8.82
CA ILE A 186 -6.90 1.86 -10.07
C ILE A 186 -8.11 1.55 -10.96
N VAL A 187 -8.70 2.60 -11.51
CA VAL A 187 -9.77 2.52 -12.52
C VAL A 187 -9.32 3.20 -13.81
N GLY A 188 -10.02 2.96 -14.92
CA GLY A 188 -9.71 3.62 -16.19
C GLY A 188 -8.60 2.96 -17.03
N THR A 189 -8.16 1.75 -16.64
CA THR A 189 -7.18 0.97 -17.40
C THR A 189 -7.52 -0.52 -17.34
N ASP A 190 -7.56 -1.18 -18.50
CA ASP A 190 -7.73 -2.63 -18.61
C ASP A 190 -6.42 -3.37 -18.31
N ASP A 191 -5.28 -2.68 -18.51
CA ASP A 191 -3.95 -3.15 -18.17
C ASP A 191 -3.70 -2.90 -16.68
N VAL A 192 -3.93 -3.93 -15.87
CA VAL A 192 -3.57 -3.85 -14.46
C VAL A 192 -2.86 -5.15 -14.08
N GLY A 193 -1.56 -4.98 -13.88
CA GLY A 193 -0.61 -5.97 -13.44
C GLY A 193 0.13 -5.45 -12.21
N CYS A 194 1.45 -5.66 -12.18
CA CYS A 194 2.26 -5.15 -11.09
C CYS A 194 2.42 -3.63 -11.19
N VAL A 195 2.18 -2.90 -10.10
CA VAL A 195 2.41 -1.46 -10.03
C VAL A 195 3.33 -1.12 -8.87
N ALA A 196 4.22 -0.14 -9.10
CA ALA A 196 5.01 0.47 -8.03
C ALA A 196 4.19 1.61 -7.43
N TYR A 197 4.05 1.59 -6.10
CA TYR A 197 3.38 2.66 -5.37
C TYR A 197 4.34 3.32 -4.38
N THR A 198 4.07 4.59 -4.12
CA THR A 198 4.67 5.36 -3.05
C THR A 198 3.57 5.87 -2.15
N THR A 199 3.81 5.88 -0.85
CA THR A 199 2.89 6.40 0.15
C THR A 199 3.64 7.40 0.99
N ARG A 200 3.08 8.60 1.14
CA ARG A 200 3.59 9.61 2.07
C ARG A 200 2.54 9.88 3.13
N VAL A 201 2.89 9.65 4.38
CA VAL A 201 2.04 9.91 5.54
C VAL A 201 2.60 11.08 6.30
N ARG A 202 1.78 12.10 6.56
CA ARG A 202 2.15 13.30 7.31
C ARG A 202 1.16 13.55 8.42
N LEU A 203 1.65 14.04 9.56
CA LEU A 203 0.80 14.66 10.58
C LEU A 203 0.23 15.97 10.02
N ALA A 204 -1.07 16.20 10.18
CA ALA A 204 -1.71 17.44 9.77
C ALA A 204 -1.21 18.66 10.56
N SER A 205 -0.71 18.44 11.78
CA SER A 205 -0.03 19.46 12.59
C SER A 205 1.36 19.84 12.06
N GLY A 206 1.86 19.17 11.02
CA GLY A 206 3.21 19.34 10.48
C GLY A 206 4.21 18.32 11.06
N GLY A 207 5.35 18.17 10.37
CA GLY A 207 6.38 17.21 10.73
C GLY A 207 7.02 16.57 9.50
N PRO A 208 8.05 15.72 9.69
CA PRO A 208 8.59 14.92 8.59
C PRO A 208 7.52 13.99 8.04
N ALA A 209 7.54 13.80 6.72
CA ALA A 209 6.71 12.78 6.09
C ALA A 209 7.35 11.41 6.32
N LEU A 210 6.54 10.44 6.69
CA LEU A 210 6.92 9.04 6.57
C LEU A 210 6.64 8.60 5.14
N GLU A 211 7.70 8.23 4.42
CA GLU A 211 7.59 7.71 3.07
C GLU A 211 7.81 6.19 3.08
N SER A 212 6.93 5.47 2.40
CA SER A 212 7.10 4.04 2.12
C SER A 212 6.83 3.78 0.65
N SER A 213 7.56 2.87 0.04
CA SER A 213 7.31 2.41 -1.31
C SER A 213 7.12 0.90 -1.32
N GLY A 214 6.34 0.41 -2.27
CA GLY A 214 6.14 -1.01 -2.46
C GLY A 214 5.69 -1.32 -3.87
N GLN A 215 5.44 -2.61 -4.09
CA GLN A 215 4.87 -3.11 -5.32
C GLN A 215 3.64 -3.92 -4.97
N VAL A 216 2.63 -3.82 -5.81
CA VAL A 216 1.39 -4.56 -5.62
C VAL A 216 0.79 -4.93 -6.96
N GLN A 217 0.22 -6.11 -7.04
CA GLN A 217 -0.57 -6.51 -8.20
C GLN A 217 -1.98 -5.91 -8.04
N LEU A 218 -2.38 -5.10 -9.02
CA LEU A 218 -3.74 -4.57 -9.10
C LEU A 218 -4.43 -5.13 -10.34
N HIS A 219 -5.75 -5.21 -10.29
CA HIS A 219 -6.62 -5.63 -11.38
C HIS A 219 -7.63 -4.52 -11.67
N CYS A 220 -8.17 -4.46 -12.88
CA CYS A 220 -9.16 -3.45 -13.25
C CYS A 220 -10.38 -3.60 -12.33
N GLY A 221 -10.75 -2.53 -11.64
CA GLY A 221 -11.88 -2.52 -10.70
C GLY A 221 -11.62 -3.31 -9.41
N GLY A 222 -10.44 -3.92 -9.29
CA GLY A 222 -9.96 -4.53 -8.07
C GLY A 222 -9.37 -3.50 -7.12
N SER A 223 -9.00 -3.98 -5.95
CA SER A 223 -8.23 -3.19 -4.99
C SER A 223 -7.35 -4.10 -4.16
N ALA A 224 -6.18 -3.63 -3.77
CA ALA A 224 -5.27 -4.38 -2.89
C ALA A 224 -5.13 -3.71 -1.53
N THR A 225 -5.12 -4.51 -0.47
CA THR A 225 -4.85 -4.02 0.88
C THR A 225 -3.36 -3.75 1.03
N ILE A 226 -3.02 -2.52 1.39
CA ILE A 226 -1.67 -2.06 1.69
C ILE A 226 -1.57 -1.78 3.19
N TYR A 227 -0.39 -2.07 3.73
CA TYR A 227 -0.06 -1.78 5.12
C TYR A 227 1.08 -0.78 5.18
N THR A 228 0.84 0.35 5.85
CA THR A 228 1.87 1.36 6.12
C THR A 228 2.24 1.29 7.59
N VAL A 229 3.50 0.97 7.87
CA VAL A 229 4.03 1.04 9.24
C VAL A 229 3.97 2.49 9.71
N LEU A 230 3.54 2.72 10.95
CA LEU A 230 3.53 4.04 11.56
C LEU A 230 4.70 4.19 12.54
N ASP A 231 5.16 5.43 12.71
CA ASP A 231 5.97 5.77 13.87
C ASP A 231 5.12 5.60 15.15
N PRO A 232 5.59 4.91 16.20
CA PRO A 232 4.88 4.79 17.46
C PRO A 232 4.45 6.12 18.09
N ALA A 233 5.13 7.23 17.79
CA ALA A 233 4.76 8.57 18.25
C ALA A 233 3.47 9.12 17.58
N VAL A 234 3.01 8.52 16.47
CA VAL A 234 1.81 8.91 15.72
C VAL A 234 0.53 8.29 16.30
N CYS A 235 0.63 7.62 17.44
CA CYS A 235 -0.46 6.88 18.05
C CYS A 235 -1.50 7.77 18.77
N SER A 236 -2.75 7.66 18.29
CA SER A 236 -4.01 8.25 18.80
C SER A 236 -4.23 9.75 18.56
N GLY A 237 -5.37 10.10 17.97
CA GLY A 237 -5.85 11.48 17.80
C GLY A 237 -5.03 12.30 16.80
N ALA A 238 -4.11 11.67 16.08
CA ALA A 238 -3.38 12.28 15.00
C ALA A 238 -4.29 12.40 13.78
N LEU A 239 -4.40 13.61 13.25
CA LEU A 239 -4.92 13.82 11.91
C LEU A 239 -3.80 13.55 10.91
N LEU A 240 -4.04 12.67 9.95
CA LEU A 240 -3.08 12.33 8.90
C LEU A 240 -3.49 12.92 7.55
N SER A 241 -2.48 13.33 6.78
CA SER A 241 -2.59 13.48 5.34
C SER A 241 -1.85 12.31 4.70
N ILE A 242 -2.53 11.60 3.81
CA ILE A 242 -1.95 10.48 3.07
C ILE A 242 -1.96 10.84 1.60
N GLU A 243 -0.80 10.72 0.97
CA GLU A 243 -0.64 10.79 -0.47
C GLU A 243 -0.19 9.43 -0.97
N VAL A 244 -0.83 8.95 -2.03
CA VAL A 244 -0.49 7.70 -2.70
C VAL A 244 -0.20 8.01 -4.16
N GLY A 245 1.01 7.71 -4.61
CA GLY A 245 1.40 7.84 -6.01
C GLY A 245 1.64 6.48 -6.63
N ILE A 246 1.23 6.29 -7.88
CA ILE A 246 1.57 5.13 -8.70
C ILE A 246 2.35 5.61 -9.91
N GLU A 247 3.56 5.09 -10.07
CA GLU A 247 4.47 5.51 -11.13
C GLU A 247 3.82 5.30 -12.51
N GLY A 248 3.79 6.36 -13.32
CA GLY A 248 3.17 6.34 -14.65
C GLY A 248 1.63 6.35 -14.68
N LYS A 249 0.93 6.12 -13.56
CA LYS A 249 -0.55 6.04 -13.54
C LYS A 249 -1.23 7.23 -12.88
N GLY A 250 -0.61 7.88 -11.90
CA GLY A 250 -1.16 9.08 -11.27
C GLY A 250 -0.93 9.16 -9.75
N GLU A 251 -1.55 10.14 -9.11
CA GLU A 251 -1.49 10.35 -7.66
C GLU A 251 -2.90 10.57 -7.09
N ALA A 252 -3.12 10.07 -5.87
CA ALA A 252 -4.32 10.23 -5.07
C ALA A 252 -3.96 10.83 -3.71
N ARG A 253 -4.81 11.71 -3.19
CA ARG A 253 -4.58 12.38 -1.90
C ARG A 253 -5.84 12.35 -1.06
N SER A 254 -5.66 12.11 0.24
CA SER A 254 -6.69 12.32 1.26
C SER A 254 -6.12 13.22 2.34
N HIS A 255 -6.95 14.13 2.82
CA HIS A 255 -6.63 15.00 3.92
C HIS A 255 -7.43 14.60 5.17
N ALA A 256 -6.86 14.91 6.34
CA ALA A 256 -7.53 14.84 7.63
C ALA A 256 -8.19 13.48 7.96
N LEU A 257 -7.41 12.40 7.86
CA LEU A 257 -7.82 11.08 8.36
C LEU A 257 -7.59 11.01 9.88
N ASP A 258 -8.64 10.73 10.65
CA ASP A 258 -8.53 10.57 12.11
C ASP A 258 -8.03 9.16 12.44
N VAL A 259 -6.85 9.07 13.08
CA VAL A 259 -6.32 7.79 13.53
C VAL A 259 -6.90 7.45 14.90
N SER A 260 -7.96 6.64 14.87
CA SER A 260 -8.47 5.96 16.05
C SER A 260 -7.52 4.82 16.44
N ALA A 261 -7.15 4.75 17.72
CA ALA A 261 -6.05 3.89 18.16
C ALA A 261 -6.47 2.47 18.55
N ALA A 262 -5.62 1.52 18.17
CA ALA A 262 -5.31 0.32 18.95
C ALA A 262 -3.82 0.29 19.36
N CYS A 263 -3.17 1.44 19.53
CA CYS A 263 -1.79 1.52 20.02
C CYS A 263 -1.74 1.27 21.55
N LEU A 264 -2.05 0.07 22.00
CA LEU A 264 -1.81 -0.32 23.39
C LEU A 264 -0.40 -0.90 23.51
N PHE A 265 0.57 -0.01 23.71
CA PHE A 265 1.84 -0.36 24.37
C PHE A 265 1.92 0.38 25.71
N ASP A 266 0.99 0.06 26.61
CA ASP A 266 1.23 0.26 28.03
C ASP A 266 1.98 -0.98 28.52
N ARG A 267 3.32 -0.96 28.41
CA ARG A 267 4.24 -1.96 28.98
C ARG A 267 5.27 -1.29 29.86
#